data_AF-A0A0D0DJA0-F1
#
_entry.id   AF-A0A0D0DJA0-F1
#
_cell.length_a   1.000
_cell.length_b   1.000
_cell.length_c   1.000
_cell.angle_alpha   90.00
_cell.angle_beta   90.00
_cell.angle_gamma   90.00
#
_symmetry.space_group_name_H-M   'P 1'
#
loop_
_entity.id
_entity.type
_entity.pdbx_description
1 polymer ?
#
loop_
_entity_poly.entity_id
_entity_poly.type
_entity_poly.pdbx_seq_one_letter_code
_entity_poly.pdbx_strand_id
1 'polypeptide(L)'
;MQLSNRVDRVLEALEQTGFSISSFLSSFISLKQYKNHDAMAELLLYGSELLDTLCCFLNENDNSDLGLCSASEIMVATYAREICEASAQANGSHFNVSHTSLSQLEEFLVDELAGQMEEHAPQFWRLLGVLLDARNRQNMLDEDMDQNMEPQISIC
;
A
#
# COMPACT_ATOMS: atom_id res chain seq x y z
N MET A 1 -30.01 22.27 -11.26
CA MET A 1 -30.52 21.47 -10.12
C MET A 1 -29.40 21.41 -9.08
N GLN A 2 -29.64 21.84 -7.84
CA GLN A 2 -28.59 21.91 -6.81
C GLN A 2 -28.04 20.51 -6.47
N LEU A 3 -26.75 20.41 -6.15
CA LEU A 3 -26.05 19.16 -5.85
C LEU A 3 -26.70 18.41 -4.67
N SER A 4 -27.14 19.12 -3.64
CA SER A 4 -27.89 18.57 -2.49
C SER A 4 -29.10 17.76 -2.94
N ASN A 5 -29.95 18.34 -3.79
CA ASN A 5 -31.16 17.68 -4.28
C ASN A 5 -30.87 16.42 -5.11
N ARG A 6 -29.65 16.23 -5.64
CA ARG A 6 -29.26 14.99 -6.32
C ARG A 6 -28.87 13.92 -5.31
N VAL A 7 -28.12 14.29 -4.28
CA VAL A 7 -27.70 13.38 -3.20
C VAL A 7 -28.93 12.87 -2.45
N ASP A 8 -29.84 13.75 -2.06
CA ASP A 8 -31.04 13.38 -1.30
C ASP A 8 -31.89 12.33 -2.04
N ARG A 9 -32.05 12.49 -3.36
CA ARG A 9 -32.79 11.52 -4.18
C ARG A 9 -32.12 10.16 -4.27
N VAL A 10 -30.79 10.10 -4.24
CA VAL A 10 -30.05 8.83 -4.22
C VAL A 10 -30.22 8.15 -2.87
N LEU A 11 -30.16 8.91 -1.77
CA LEU A 11 -30.40 8.40 -0.42
C LEU A 11 -31.82 7.83 -0.29
N GLU A 12 -32.83 8.57 -0.73
CA GLU A 12 -34.23 8.12 -0.73
C GLU A 12 -34.41 6.82 -1.54
N ALA A 13 -33.75 6.68 -2.69
CA ALA A 13 -33.83 5.46 -3.50
C ALA A 13 -33.18 4.25 -2.81
N LEU A 14 -32.06 4.46 -2.10
CA LEU A 14 -31.42 3.41 -1.31
C LEU A 14 -32.32 2.98 -0.14
N GLU A 15 -32.92 3.94 0.57
CA GLU A 15 -33.85 3.66 1.66
C GLU A 15 -35.09 2.87 1.18
N GLN A 16 -35.70 3.28 0.06
CA GLN A 16 -36.86 2.59 -0.52
C GLN A 16 -36.55 1.16 -0.95
N THR A 17 -35.29 0.88 -1.29
CA THR A 17 -34.83 -0.47 -1.68
C THR A 17 -34.30 -1.28 -0.50
N GLY A 18 -34.28 -0.72 0.71
CA GLY A 18 -33.80 -1.37 1.93
C GLY A 18 -32.28 -1.51 2.00
N PHE A 19 -31.53 -0.74 1.20
CA PHE A 19 -30.08 -0.71 1.25
C PHE A 19 -29.58 0.47 2.08
N SER A 20 -28.58 0.22 2.92
CA SER A 20 -27.69 1.29 3.37
C SER A 20 -26.65 1.55 2.28
N ILE A 21 -25.98 2.71 2.31
CA ILE A 21 -24.87 3.01 1.40
C ILE A 21 -23.78 1.92 1.50
N SER A 22 -23.45 1.49 2.71
CA SER A 22 -22.43 0.46 2.95
C SER A 22 -22.83 -0.92 2.41
N SER A 23 -24.08 -1.35 2.59
CA SER A 23 -24.55 -2.64 2.11
C SER A 23 -24.72 -2.65 0.59
N PHE A 24 -25.12 -1.51 0.01
CA PHE A 24 -25.14 -1.31 -1.43
C PHE A 24 -23.73 -1.44 -2.03
N LEU A 25 -22.77 -0.63 -1.56
CA LEU A 25 -21.39 -0.66 -2.07
C LEU A 25 -20.76 -2.05 -1.92
N SER A 26 -20.93 -2.67 -0.75
CA SER A 26 -20.41 -4.03 -0.51
C SER A 26 -21.00 -5.05 -1.48
N SER A 27 -22.32 -5.00 -1.72
CA SER A 27 -23.00 -5.90 -2.66
C SER A 27 -22.57 -5.62 -4.10
N PHE A 28 -22.45 -4.34 -4.47
CA PHE A 28 -22.03 -3.90 -5.79
C PHE A 28 -20.62 -4.41 -6.13
N ILE A 29 -19.68 -4.30 -5.19
CA ILE A 29 -18.29 -4.75 -5.34
C ILE A 29 -18.16 -6.28 -5.34
N SER A 30 -18.99 -6.97 -4.54
CA SER A 30 -18.86 -8.41 -4.35
C SER A 30 -19.57 -9.24 -5.44
N LEU A 31 -20.65 -8.72 -6.03
CA LEU A 31 -21.45 -9.48 -6.98
C LEU A 31 -20.79 -9.50 -8.36
N LYS A 32 -20.53 -10.72 -8.86
CA LYS A 32 -19.83 -10.95 -10.14
C LYS A 32 -20.49 -10.27 -11.34
N GLN A 33 -21.80 -10.09 -11.31
CA GLN A 33 -22.57 -9.47 -12.40
C GLN A 33 -22.20 -8.00 -12.65
N TYR A 34 -21.60 -7.32 -11.67
CA TYR A 34 -21.21 -5.91 -11.81
C TYR A 34 -19.74 -5.70 -12.14
N LYS A 35 -18.94 -6.76 -12.27
CA LYS A 35 -17.49 -6.64 -12.56
C LYS A 35 -17.17 -5.86 -13.84
N ASN A 36 -18.05 -5.94 -14.84
CA ASN A 36 -17.89 -5.25 -16.12
C ASN A 36 -18.89 -4.10 -16.30
N HIS A 37 -19.54 -3.66 -15.22
CA HIS A 37 -20.49 -2.55 -15.28
C HIS A 37 -19.73 -1.21 -15.31
N ASP A 38 -20.19 -0.23 -16.09
CA ASP A 38 -19.49 1.06 -16.23
C ASP A 38 -19.27 1.76 -14.88
N ALA A 39 -20.27 1.71 -13.99
CA ALA A 39 -20.14 2.24 -12.63
C ALA A 39 -19.05 1.54 -11.77
N MET A 40 -18.68 0.28 -12.08
CA MET A 40 -17.56 -0.41 -11.43
C MET A 40 -16.23 0.12 -11.96
N ALA A 41 -16.14 0.35 -13.27
CA ALA A 41 -14.96 0.96 -13.88
C ALA A 41 -14.75 2.38 -13.36
N GLU A 42 -15.81 3.18 -13.25
CA GLU A 42 -15.78 4.52 -12.65
C GLU A 42 -15.34 4.46 -11.18
N LEU A 43 -15.92 3.56 -10.38
CA LEU A 43 -15.55 3.38 -8.97
C LEU A 43 -14.07 2.99 -8.81
N LEU A 44 -13.53 2.15 -9.70
CA LEU A 44 -12.11 1.78 -9.67
C LEU A 44 -11.20 2.94 -10.13
N LEU A 45 -11.65 3.75 -11.09
CA LEU A 45 -10.89 4.88 -11.62
C LEU A 45 -10.78 6.03 -10.60
N TYR A 46 -11.88 6.33 -9.89
CA TYR A 46 -11.96 7.43 -8.92
C TYR A 46 -11.92 6.95 -7.46
N GLY A 47 -11.71 5.65 -7.23
CA GLY A 47 -11.78 5.05 -5.90
C GLY A 47 -10.76 5.62 -4.91
N SER A 48 -9.56 5.96 -5.38
CA SER A 48 -8.54 6.61 -4.54
C SER A 48 -8.98 8.00 -4.07
N GLU A 49 -9.51 8.83 -4.96
CA GLU A 49 -9.99 10.18 -4.63
C GLU A 49 -11.20 10.12 -3.67
N LEU A 50 -12.08 9.13 -3.85
CA LEU A 50 -13.19 8.88 -2.93
C LEU A 50 -12.68 8.49 -1.53
N LEU A 51 -11.70 7.59 -1.46
CA LEU A 51 -11.09 7.18 -0.19
C LEU A 51 -10.37 8.35 0.49
N ASP A 52 -9.62 9.16 -0.26
CA ASP A 52 -8.94 10.35 0.25
C ASP A 52 -9.96 11.36 0.82
N THR A 53 -11.06 11.60 0.10
CA THR A 53 -12.14 12.48 0.56
C THR A 53 -12.77 11.97 1.85
N LEU A 54 -13.02 10.66 1.95
CA LEU A 54 -13.52 10.03 3.17
C LEU A 54 -12.53 10.16 4.33
N CYS A 55 -11.24 9.99 4.07
CA CYS A 55 -10.19 10.14 5.09
C CYS A 55 -10.10 11.60 5.59
N CYS A 56 -10.14 12.58 4.70
CA CYS A 56 -10.18 14.00 5.06
C CYS A 56 -11.40 14.30 5.93
N PHE A 57 -12.58 13.83 5.53
CA PHE A 57 -13.80 14.02 6.30
C PHE A 57 -13.72 13.40 7.71
N LEU A 58 -13.12 12.21 7.84
CA LEU A 58 -12.94 11.57 9.15
C LEU A 58 -11.96 12.36 10.03
N ASN A 59 -10.84 12.80 9.47
CA ASN A 59 -9.82 13.57 10.21
C ASN A 59 -10.33 14.95 10.65
N GLU A 60 -11.24 15.57 9.89
CA GLU A 60 -11.86 16.85 10.25
C GLU A 60 -12.91 16.72 11.37
N ASN A 61 -13.48 15.53 11.57
CA ASN A 61 -14.56 15.27 12.53
C ASN A 61 -14.07 14.50 13.77
N ASP A 62 -12.81 14.71 14.18
CA ASP A 62 -12.06 14.04 15.27
C ASP A 62 -12.65 14.26 16.69
N ASN A 63 -13.89 13.81 16.89
CA ASN A 63 -14.60 13.76 18.18
C ASN A 63 -15.34 12.43 18.38
N SER A 64 -15.19 11.46 17.47
CA SER A 64 -15.84 10.16 17.62
C SER A 64 -14.81 9.05 17.71
N ASP A 65 -14.83 8.39 18.86
CA ASP A 65 -14.32 7.06 19.22
C ASP A 65 -14.88 5.92 18.31
N LEU A 66 -15.21 6.23 17.05
CA LEU A 66 -15.44 5.24 16.03
C LEU A 66 -14.06 4.69 15.67
N GLY A 67 -13.71 3.55 16.30
CA GLY A 67 -12.51 2.76 16.05
C GLY A 67 -12.38 2.20 14.62
N LEU A 68 -12.57 3.06 13.62
CA LEU A 68 -12.10 2.87 12.28
C LEU A 68 -10.60 3.10 12.32
N CYS A 69 -9.84 2.02 12.54
CA CYS A 69 -8.40 2.07 12.33
C CYS A 69 -8.16 2.64 10.93
N SER A 70 -7.45 3.76 10.86
CA SER A 70 -7.06 4.33 9.58
C SER A 70 -6.36 3.25 8.74
N ALA A 71 -6.45 3.34 7.40
CA ALA A 71 -5.70 2.43 6.54
C ALA A 71 -4.21 2.41 6.92
N SER A 72 -3.69 3.54 7.40
CA SER A 72 -2.35 3.67 7.99
C SER A 72 -2.14 2.77 9.21
N GLU A 73 -3.04 2.80 10.20
CA GLU A 73 -2.95 1.92 11.38
C GLU A 73 -3.03 0.44 11.03
N ILE A 74 -3.92 0.06 10.10
CA ILE A 74 -4.03 -1.33 9.63
C ILE A 74 -2.74 -1.77 8.95
N MET A 75 -2.15 -0.90 8.11
CA MET A 75 -0.87 -1.17 7.46
C MET A 75 0.26 -1.28 8.48
N VAL A 76 0.36 -0.35 9.44
CA VAL A 76 1.36 -0.38 10.52
C VAL A 76 1.25 -1.67 11.32
N ALA A 77 0.04 -2.06 11.73
CA ALA A 77 -0.19 -3.32 12.44
C ALA A 77 0.21 -4.55 11.60
N THR A 78 -0.09 -4.53 10.31
CA THR A 78 0.27 -5.60 9.37
C THR A 78 1.78 -5.73 9.23
N TYR A 79 2.48 -4.62 8.97
CA TYR A 79 3.94 -4.63 8.84
C TYR A 79 4.63 -5.00 10.14
N ALA A 80 4.17 -4.49 11.29
CA ALA A 80 4.73 -4.84 12.58
C ALA A 80 4.62 -6.35 12.86
N ARG A 81 3.46 -6.96 12.54
CA ARG A 81 3.26 -8.40 12.68
C ARG A 81 4.19 -9.18 11.75
N GLU A 82 4.24 -8.82 10.48
CA GLU A 82 5.08 -9.48 9.47
C GLU A 82 6.57 -9.37 9.80
N ILE A 83 7.05 -8.22 10.28
CA ILE A 83 8.44 -8.05 10.74
C ILE A 83 8.71 -8.96 11.95
N CYS A 84 7.79 -9.04 12.91
CA CYS A 84 7.93 -9.94 14.06
C CYS A 84 7.97 -11.40 13.62
N GLU A 85 7.12 -11.79 12.66
CA GLU A 85 7.08 -13.14 12.10
C GLU A 85 8.40 -13.45 11.36
N ALA A 86 8.83 -12.64 10.41
CA ALA A 86 10.10 -12.84 9.70
C ALA A 86 11.33 -12.82 10.61
N SER A 87 11.27 -12.06 11.71
CA SER A 87 12.36 -12.00 12.70
C SER A 87 12.25 -13.08 13.78
N ALA A 88 11.25 -13.95 13.77
CA ALA A 88 11.09 -14.95 14.82
C ALA A 88 12.24 -15.97 14.79
N GLN A 89 12.74 -16.38 15.97
CA GLN A 89 13.80 -17.39 16.09
C GLN A 89 13.44 -18.73 15.42
N ALA A 90 12.15 -19.08 15.35
CA ALA A 90 11.66 -20.27 14.67
C ALA A 90 11.95 -20.26 13.15
N ASN A 91 12.14 -19.08 12.56
CA ASN A 91 12.34 -18.88 11.13
C ASN A 91 13.82 -18.79 10.74
N GLY A 92 14.74 -19.13 11.66
CA GLY A 92 16.15 -19.40 11.35
C GLY A 92 17.03 -18.17 11.08
N SER A 93 16.45 -16.99 10.85
CA SER A 93 17.15 -15.76 10.44
C SER A 93 17.91 -15.02 11.54
N HIS A 94 17.99 -15.58 12.75
CA HIS A 94 18.73 -14.98 13.86
C HIS A 94 20.24 -15.21 13.73
N PHE A 95 20.92 -14.25 13.09
CA PHE A 95 22.37 -14.24 13.03
C PHE A 95 22.95 -13.71 14.34
N ASN A 96 23.46 -14.61 15.20
CA ASN A 96 24.20 -14.21 16.39
C ASN A 96 25.69 -14.24 16.10
N VAL A 97 26.28 -13.07 15.81
CA VAL A 97 27.68 -12.89 15.40
C VAL A 97 28.67 -13.55 16.38
N SER A 98 28.35 -13.68 17.67
CA SER A 98 29.23 -14.33 18.65
C SER A 98 29.12 -15.87 18.69
N HIS A 99 28.15 -16.46 17.97
CA HIS A 99 27.91 -17.91 17.91
C HIS A 99 27.86 -18.48 16.49
N THR A 100 27.92 -17.63 15.46
CA THR A 100 28.01 -18.08 14.07
C THR A 100 29.36 -18.74 13.80
N SER A 101 29.33 -19.99 13.35
CA SER A 101 30.51 -20.70 12.87
C SER A 101 30.93 -20.23 11.47
N LEU A 102 32.20 -20.38 11.11
CA LEU A 102 32.70 -20.03 9.77
C LEU A 102 31.95 -20.77 8.65
N SER A 103 31.61 -22.05 8.87
CA SER A 103 30.83 -22.86 7.93
C SER A 103 29.42 -22.31 7.71
N GLN A 104 28.77 -21.79 8.75
CA GLN A 104 27.45 -21.16 8.60
C GLN A 104 27.51 -19.84 7.84
N LEU A 105 28.65 -19.15 7.84
CA LEU A 105 28.86 -17.95 7.03
C LEU A 105 29.11 -18.31 5.56
N GLU A 106 29.80 -19.42 5.29
CA GLU A 106 30.07 -19.92 3.94
C GLU A 106 28.83 -20.53 3.28
N GLU A 107 27.96 -21.18 4.07
CA GLU A 107 26.69 -21.77 3.61
C GLU A 107 25.54 -20.75 3.55
N PHE A 108 25.75 -19.53 4.02
CA PHE A 108 24.71 -18.50 4.03
C PHE A 108 24.40 -18.01 2.62
N LEU A 109 23.15 -18.24 2.19
CA LEU A 109 22.65 -17.79 0.90
C LEU A 109 21.69 -16.61 1.10
N VAL A 110 22.09 -15.44 0.59
CA VAL A 110 21.27 -14.23 0.61
C VAL A 110 19.93 -14.45 -0.10
N ASP A 111 19.93 -15.22 -1.18
CA ASP A 111 18.70 -15.52 -1.93
C ASP A 111 17.72 -16.36 -1.11
N GLU A 112 18.23 -17.29 -0.30
CA GLU A 112 17.40 -18.11 0.60
C GLU A 112 16.81 -17.27 1.73
N LEU A 113 17.62 -16.37 2.32
CA LEU A 113 17.14 -15.42 3.31
C LEU A 113 16.07 -14.49 2.71
N ALA A 114 16.29 -13.96 1.50
CA ALA A 114 15.34 -13.11 0.83
C ALA A 114 14.00 -13.83 0.57
N GLY A 115 14.06 -15.09 0.12
CA GLY A 115 12.87 -15.94 -0.05
C GLY A 115 12.13 -16.17 1.27
N GLN A 116 12.84 -16.45 2.35
CA GLN A 116 12.22 -16.60 3.68
C GLN A 116 11.61 -15.29 4.19
N MET A 117 12.25 -14.15 3.96
CA MET A 117 11.69 -12.85 4.33
C MET A 117 10.43 -12.53 3.53
N GLU A 118 10.39 -12.84 2.24
CA GLU A 118 9.20 -12.65 1.40
C GLU A 118 8.04 -13.57 1.82
N GLU A 119 8.33 -14.82 2.17
CA GLU A 119 7.33 -15.78 2.65
C GLU A 119 6.67 -15.34 3.95
N HIS A 120 7.46 -14.86 4.92
CA HIS A 120 6.99 -14.51 6.26
C HIS A 120 6.55 -13.05 6.40
N ALA A 121 6.93 -12.18 5.46
CA ALA A 121 6.59 -10.76 5.49
C ALA A 121 6.22 -10.22 4.09
N PRO A 122 5.19 -10.76 3.43
CA PRO A 122 4.91 -10.47 2.03
C PRO A 122 4.50 -9.03 1.74
N GLN A 123 3.70 -8.40 2.62
CA GLN A 123 3.27 -7.01 2.40
C GLN A 123 4.42 -6.04 2.69
N PHE A 124 5.19 -6.30 3.74
CA PHE A 124 6.40 -5.55 4.05
C PHE A 124 7.46 -5.68 2.95
N TRP A 125 7.65 -6.87 2.40
CA TRP A 125 8.58 -7.13 1.30
C TRP A 125 8.19 -6.35 0.04
N ARG A 126 6.90 -6.29 -0.27
CA ARG A 126 6.38 -5.47 -1.36
C ARG A 126 6.65 -3.99 -1.14
N LEU A 127 6.45 -3.49 0.07
CA LEU A 127 6.78 -2.11 0.44
C LEU A 127 8.28 -1.82 0.23
N LEU A 128 9.15 -2.71 0.70
CA LEU A 128 10.60 -2.59 0.51
C LEU A 128 10.95 -2.53 -0.99
N GLY A 129 10.36 -3.38 -1.81
CA GLY A 129 10.54 -3.37 -3.27
C GLY A 129 10.16 -2.02 -3.89
N VAL A 130 9.03 -1.42 -3.48
CA VAL A 130 8.61 -0.09 -3.95
C VAL A 130 9.61 1.00 -3.53
N LEU A 131 10.10 0.96 -2.30
CA LEU A 131 11.07 1.95 -1.79
C LEU A 131 12.41 1.85 -2.51
N LEU A 132 12.90 0.63 -2.76
CA LEU A 132 14.14 0.38 -3.50
C LEU A 132 14.01 0.80 -4.96
N ASP A 133 12.89 0.51 -5.62
CA ASP A 133 12.62 0.93 -7.00
C ASP A 133 12.51 2.46 -7.13
N ALA A 134 11.85 3.13 -6.18
CA ALA A 134 11.79 4.59 -6.14
C ALA A 134 13.18 5.21 -6.00
N ARG A 135 14.04 4.63 -5.15
CA ARG A 135 15.43 5.07 -4.98
C ARG A 135 16.26 4.87 -6.25
N ASN A 136 16.13 3.72 -6.91
CA ASN A 136 16.85 3.44 -8.15
C ASN A 136 16.46 4.41 -9.27
N ARG A 137 15.17 4.74 -9.38
CA ARG A 137 14.67 5.76 -10.31
C ARG A 137 15.26 7.14 -10.02
N GLN A 138 15.40 7.51 -8.74
CA GLN A 138 16.03 8.77 -8.36
C GLN A 138 17.51 8.81 -8.76
N ASN A 139 18.27 7.74 -8.47
CA ASN A 139 19.70 7.68 -8.81
C ASN A 139 19.95 7.84 -10.32
N MET A 140 19.10 7.27 -11.19
CA MET A 140 19.24 7.44 -12.64
C MET A 140 19.04 8.89 -13.11
N LEU A 141 18.15 9.64 -12.44
CA LEU A 141 17.93 11.05 -12.76
C LEU A 141 19.12 11.93 -12.32
N ASP A 142 19.79 11.54 -11.24
CA ASP A 142 20.96 12.27 -10.71
C ASP A 142 22.22 12.01 -11.58
N GLU A 143 22.40 10.78 -12.09
CA GLU A 143 23.52 10.43 -12.98
C GLU A 143 23.46 11.11 -14.37
N ASP A 144 22.26 11.33 -14.92
CA ASP A 144 22.06 12.06 -16.19
C ASP A 144 22.34 13.57 -16.07
N MET A 145 22.27 14.11 -14.85
CA MET A 145 22.60 15.51 -14.56
C MET A 145 24.11 15.76 -14.47
N ASP A 146 24.87 14.78 -13.97
CA ASP A 146 26.33 14.89 -13.85
C ASP A 146 27.06 14.70 -15.19
N GLN A 147 26.50 13.93 -16.13
CA GLN A 147 27.08 13.75 -17.47
C GLN A 147 26.92 14.97 -18.40
N ASN A 148 26.07 15.94 -18.05
CA ASN A 148 25.88 17.17 -18.83
C ASN A 148 26.74 18.35 -18.36
N MET A 149 27.65 18.14 -17.40
CA MET A 149 28.60 19.16 -16.92
C MET A 149 30.06 18.91 -17.36
N GLU A 150 30.32 18.18 -18.46
CA GLU A 150 31.65 18.28 -19.09
C GLU A 150 31.79 19.64 -19.80
N PRO A 151 32.75 20.51 -19.41
CA PRO A 151 33.00 21.73 -20.13
C PRO A 151 33.60 21.37 -21.50
N GLN A 152 32.92 21.75 -22.58
CA GLN A 152 33.51 21.70 -23.90
C GLN A 152 34.72 22.62 -23.94
N ILE A 153 35.91 22.05 -23.75
CA ILE A 153 37.18 22.74 -23.95
C ILE A 153 37.30 22.96 -25.47
N SER A 154 36.86 24.13 -25.90
CA SER A 154 37.13 24.67 -27.24
C SER A 154 38.61 25.00 -27.33
N ILE A 155 39.39 24.09 -27.91
CA ILE A 155 40.79 24.36 -28.29
C ILE A 155 40.75 25.17 -29.60
N CYS A 156 41.03 26.47 -29.50
CA CYS A 156 41.45 27.32 -30.61
C CYS A 156 42.91 27.71 -30.40
#